data_AF-A0AAD5XHQ5-F1
#
_entry.id   AF-A0AAD5XHQ5-F1
#
_cell.length_a   1.000
_cell.length_b   1.000
_cell.length_c   1.000
_cell.angle_alpha   90.00
_cell.angle_beta   90.00
_cell.angle_gamma   90.00
#
_symmetry.space_group_name_H-M   'P 1'
#
loop_
_entity.id
_entity.type
_entity.pdbx_description
1 polymer ?
#
loop_
_entity_poly.entity_id
_entity_poly.type
_entity_poly.pdbx_seq_one_letter_code
_entity_poly.pdbx_strand_id
1 'polypeptide(L)'
;MTSSIEDYFRANVENKLFIKVPEQEDHDLTPATRLLEKRREMLEVENGLTQQKEEFAMKMEALKQRSEELAKKEAQLKESLLKFDKFLKENDAKRNRATKKAIDERKARDQKEGEIQDLKKQMVSQSVKKDRSGQAVDTFLETTEEFGEVKDIISRFDTLAATNQELIDRAREAQEKTERNRSLLINSTEEKNTLILNYNNDIAKLQTRLEEAQMRSAKCQLEWDQTLKNATSKTLELGQIKMAVNNLFLIVKTHLNSKITNTVDTKIQLDKIQQFMLDLNAITTELTQG
;
A
#
# COMPACT_ATOMS: atom_id res chain seq x y z
N MET A 1 -38.27 12.50 51.57
CA MET A 1 -38.86 13.79 51.97
C MET A 1 -37.84 14.58 52.76
N THR A 2 -37.00 15.33 52.06
CA THR A 2 -36.25 16.49 52.58
C THR A 2 -35.99 17.37 51.38
N SER A 3 -37.06 18.06 50.92
CA SER A 3 -36.89 19.24 50.06
C SER A 3 -36.07 20.21 50.91
N SER A 4 -34.78 20.36 50.58
CA SER A 4 -33.86 21.13 51.40
C SER A 4 -34.36 22.57 51.41
N ILE A 5 -34.41 23.17 52.59
CA ILE A 5 -34.67 24.60 52.74
C ILE A 5 -33.72 25.42 51.84
N GLU A 6 -32.53 24.89 51.56
CA GLU A 6 -31.59 25.44 50.57
C GLU A 6 -32.13 25.47 49.14
N ASP A 7 -32.91 24.48 48.69
CA ASP A 7 -33.50 24.49 47.35
C ASP A 7 -34.62 25.53 47.25
N TYR A 8 -35.39 25.71 48.33
CA TYR A 8 -36.40 26.76 48.42
C TYR A 8 -35.76 28.15 48.43
N PHE A 9 -34.68 28.34 49.20
CA PHE A 9 -33.94 29.60 49.20
C PHE A 9 -33.21 29.85 47.89
N ARG A 10 -32.62 28.83 47.25
CA ARG A 10 -31.96 28.96 45.95
C ARG A 10 -32.95 29.37 44.87
N ALA A 11 -34.09 28.69 44.76
CA ALA A 11 -35.12 29.07 43.80
C ALA A 11 -35.71 30.46 44.06
N ASN A 12 -35.86 30.85 45.34
CA ASN A 12 -36.42 32.16 45.69
C ASN A 12 -35.38 33.30 45.53
N VAL A 13 -34.10 33.02 45.74
CA VAL A 13 -32.99 33.94 45.50
C VAL A 13 -32.73 34.07 44.01
N GLU A 14 -32.77 32.98 43.24
CA GLU A 14 -32.75 33.01 41.77
C GLU A 14 -33.93 33.84 41.22
N ASN A 15 -35.16 33.60 41.70
CA ASN A 15 -36.34 34.39 41.31
C ASN A 15 -36.29 35.86 41.75
N LYS A 16 -35.60 36.20 42.85
CA LYS A 16 -35.42 37.59 43.31
C LYS A 16 -34.21 38.29 42.69
N LEU A 17 -33.21 37.55 42.21
CA LEU A 17 -32.07 38.04 41.42
C LEU A 17 -32.37 38.12 39.92
N PHE A 18 -33.51 37.59 39.47
CA PHE A 18 -34.15 38.04 38.23
C PHE A 18 -34.55 39.51 38.39
N ILE A 19 -33.55 40.39 38.25
CA ILE A 19 -33.75 41.70 37.66
C ILE A 19 -34.38 41.37 36.31
N LYS A 20 -35.72 41.48 36.23
CA LYS A 20 -36.37 41.68 34.94
C LYS A 20 -35.66 42.88 34.34
N VAL A 21 -34.80 42.60 33.37
CA VAL A 21 -34.30 43.63 32.45
C VAL A 21 -35.55 44.41 32.07
N PRO A 22 -35.63 45.72 32.37
CA PRO A 22 -36.79 46.51 31.98
C PRO A 22 -37.03 46.21 30.50
N GLU A 23 -38.26 45.82 30.13
CA GLU A 23 -38.64 45.85 28.72
C GLU A 23 -38.28 47.26 28.27
N GLN A 24 -37.26 47.38 27.41
CA GLN A 24 -36.87 48.67 26.87
C GLN A 24 -38.12 49.16 26.13
N GLU A 25 -38.79 50.14 26.74
CA GLU A 25 -39.94 50.79 26.13
C GLU A 25 -39.50 51.23 24.74
N ASP A 26 -40.16 50.63 23.76
CA ASP A 26 -39.87 50.65 22.34
C ASP A 26 -40.32 52.01 21.75
N HIS A 27 -39.92 53.10 22.42
CA HIS A 27 -40.19 54.47 22.03
C HIS A 27 -39.03 54.97 21.16
N ASP A 28 -39.35 55.14 19.87
CA ASP A 28 -38.61 55.86 18.82
C ASP A 28 -37.57 55.09 18.00
N LEU A 29 -37.75 53.79 17.79
CA LEU A 29 -37.11 53.09 16.67
C LEU A 29 -37.99 53.19 15.41
N THR A 30 -37.48 53.88 14.38
CA THR A 30 -38.09 53.92 13.05
C THR A 30 -38.30 52.48 12.52
N PRO A 31 -39.35 52.19 11.73
CA PRO A 31 -39.56 50.85 11.16
C PRO A 31 -38.34 50.26 10.43
N ALA A 32 -37.48 51.13 9.89
CA ALA A 32 -36.21 50.77 9.25
C ALA A 32 -35.15 50.23 10.24
N THR A 33 -35.04 50.77 11.45
CA THR A 33 -34.05 50.32 12.45
C THR A 33 -34.45 48.99 13.09
N ARG A 34 -35.74 48.79 13.38
CA ARG A 34 -36.26 47.46 13.80
C ARG A 34 -36.01 46.37 12.76
N LEU A 35 -36.15 46.70 11.47
CA LEU A 35 -35.85 45.75 10.39
C LEU A 35 -34.36 45.39 10.33
N LEU A 36 -33.47 46.36 10.53
CA LEU A 36 -32.02 46.13 10.58
C LEU A 36 -31.62 45.27 11.78
N GLU A 37 -32.23 45.50 12.93
CA GLU A 37 -31.99 44.72 14.14
C GLU A 37 -32.47 43.27 13.96
N LYS A 38 -33.67 43.05 13.41
CA LYS A 38 -34.15 41.70 13.07
C LYS A 38 -33.29 41.01 12.02
N ARG A 39 -32.74 41.75 11.04
CA ARG A 39 -31.76 41.20 10.08
C ARG A 39 -30.45 40.81 10.76
N ARG A 40 -29.97 41.63 11.70
CA ARG A 40 -28.77 41.33 12.47
C ARG A 40 -28.97 40.09 13.35
N GLU A 41 -30.08 40.01 14.09
CA GLU A 41 -30.44 38.81 14.86
C GLU A 41 -30.51 37.56 13.98
N MET A 42 -31.13 37.67 12.79
CA MET A 42 -31.21 36.57 11.82
C MET A 42 -29.82 36.12 11.35
N LEU A 43 -28.92 37.07 11.04
CA LEU A 43 -27.54 36.77 10.65
C LEU A 43 -26.73 36.15 11.79
N GLU A 44 -26.90 36.61 13.03
CA GLU A 44 -26.24 36.03 14.21
C GLU A 44 -26.70 34.58 14.44
N VAL A 45 -28.00 34.31 14.30
CA VAL A 45 -28.56 32.96 14.37
C VAL A 45 -28.10 32.09 13.21
N GLU A 46 -28.07 32.62 11.98
CA GLU A 46 -27.59 31.91 10.79
C GLU A 46 -26.10 31.57 10.92
N ASN A 47 -25.27 32.50 11.37
CA ASN A 47 -23.86 32.27 11.64
C ASN A 47 -23.67 31.21 12.74
N GLY A 48 -24.41 31.29 13.84
CA GLY A 48 -24.37 30.29 14.91
C GLY A 48 -24.79 28.89 14.43
N LEU A 49 -25.83 28.80 13.60
CA LEU A 49 -26.25 27.54 12.98
C LEU A 49 -25.17 26.98 12.04
N THR A 50 -24.52 27.85 11.28
CA THR A 50 -23.45 27.47 10.34
C THR A 50 -22.24 26.93 11.09
N GLN A 51 -21.82 27.61 12.16
CA GLN A 51 -20.75 27.14 13.04
C GLN A 51 -21.09 25.77 13.67
N GLN A 52 -22.32 25.57 14.17
CA GLN A 52 -22.74 24.27 14.71
C GLN A 52 -22.72 23.16 13.65
N LYS A 53 -23.13 23.46 12.40
CA LYS A 53 -23.04 22.51 11.29
C LYS A 53 -21.60 22.13 10.98
N GLU A 54 -20.69 23.10 10.96
CA GLU A 54 -19.26 22.86 10.75
C GLU A 54 -18.66 22.02 11.88
N GLU A 55 -18.92 22.36 13.14
CA GLU A 55 -18.46 21.57 14.30
C GLU A 55 -19.00 20.14 14.29
N PHE A 56 -20.27 19.97 13.92
CA PHE A 56 -20.87 18.64 13.78
C PHE A 56 -20.23 17.85 12.64
N ALA A 57 -20.00 18.50 11.49
CA ALA A 57 -19.32 17.88 10.35
C ALA A 57 -17.89 17.44 10.71
N MET A 58 -17.12 18.28 11.42
CA MET A 58 -15.79 17.92 11.91
C MET A 58 -15.81 16.73 12.88
N LYS A 59 -16.76 16.72 13.83
CA LYS A 59 -16.93 15.59 14.76
C LYS A 59 -17.31 14.30 14.04
N MET A 60 -18.21 14.38 13.05
CA MET A 60 -18.62 13.23 12.25
C MET A 60 -17.46 12.66 11.43
N GLU A 61 -16.65 13.52 10.82
CA GLU A 61 -15.46 13.10 10.07
C GLU A 61 -14.42 12.43 10.99
N ALA A 62 -14.16 12.98 12.17
CA ALA A 62 -13.25 12.38 13.15
C ALA A 62 -13.76 11.01 13.64
N LEU A 63 -15.08 10.87 13.88
CA LEU A 63 -15.68 9.59 14.26
C LEU A 63 -15.60 8.56 13.12
N LYS A 64 -15.82 9.00 11.88
CA LYS A 64 -15.70 8.16 10.69
C LYS A 64 -14.26 7.64 10.56
N GLN A 65 -13.26 8.51 10.62
CA GLN A 65 -11.85 8.13 10.59
C GLN A 65 -11.49 7.14 11.70
N ARG A 66 -11.92 7.41 12.94
CA ARG A 66 -11.71 6.49 14.07
C ARG A 66 -12.39 5.13 13.85
N SER A 67 -13.58 5.11 13.26
CA SER A 67 -14.29 3.86 12.94
C SER A 67 -13.55 3.04 11.87
N GLU A 68 -13.01 3.70 10.85
CA GLU A 68 -12.23 3.04 9.79
C GLU A 68 -10.90 2.50 10.32
N GLU A 69 -10.20 3.24 11.18
CA GLU A 69 -9.00 2.77 11.87
C GLU A 69 -9.28 1.54 12.75
N LEU A 70 -10.39 1.56 13.48
CA LEU A 70 -10.77 0.47 14.37
C LEU A 70 -11.13 -0.79 13.55
N ALA A 71 -11.85 -0.62 12.43
CA ALA A 71 -12.13 -1.71 11.49
C ALA A 71 -10.85 -2.30 10.89
N LYS A 72 -9.86 -1.47 10.53
CA LYS A 72 -8.55 -1.93 10.06
C LYS A 72 -7.81 -2.74 11.12
N LYS A 73 -7.78 -2.26 12.37
CA LYS A 73 -7.14 -2.98 13.49
C LYS A 73 -7.84 -4.30 13.79
N GLU A 74 -9.17 -4.32 13.74
CA GLU A 74 -9.95 -5.56 13.93
C GLU A 74 -9.66 -6.58 12.83
N ALA A 75 -9.59 -6.14 11.56
CA ALA A 75 -9.24 -7.00 10.43
C ALA A 75 -7.82 -7.58 10.57
N GLN A 76 -6.83 -6.75 10.96
CA GLN A 76 -5.46 -7.20 11.22
C GLN A 76 -5.39 -8.21 12.37
N LEU A 77 -6.15 -7.99 13.46
CA LEU A 77 -6.21 -8.94 14.57
C LEU A 77 -6.82 -10.27 14.14
N LYS A 78 -7.93 -10.25 13.39
CA LYS A 78 -8.54 -11.47 12.83
C LYS A 78 -7.57 -12.24 11.94
N GLU A 79 -6.84 -11.55 11.08
CA GLU A 79 -5.83 -12.16 10.22
C GLU A 79 -4.69 -12.77 11.04
N SER A 80 -4.21 -12.05 12.07
CA SER A 80 -3.16 -12.55 12.96
C SER A 80 -3.61 -13.81 13.72
N LEU A 81 -4.85 -13.86 14.18
CA LEU A 81 -5.43 -15.02 14.86
C LEU A 81 -5.50 -16.22 13.93
N LEU A 82 -5.93 -16.04 12.67
CA LEU A 82 -5.93 -17.11 11.69
C LEU A 82 -4.52 -17.64 11.39
N LYS A 83 -3.52 -16.74 11.31
CA LYS A 83 -2.11 -17.13 11.16
C LYS A 83 -1.60 -17.90 12.38
N PHE A 84 -1.94 -17.47 13.59
CA PHE A 84 -1.56 -18.17 14.83
C PHE A 84 -2.22 -19.54 14.95
N ASP A 85 -3.52 -19.67 14.68
CA ASP A 85 -4.21 -20.96 14.69
C ASP A 85 -3.60 -21.94 13.67
N LYS A 86 -3.33 -21.45 12.45
CA LYS A 86 -2.62 -22.23 11.43
C LYS A 86 -1.23 -22.65 11.90
N PHE A 87 -0.46 -21.73 12.48
CA PHE A 87 0.87 -22.02 13.02
C PHE A 87 0.83 -23.08 14.12
N LEU A 88 -0.13 -23.00 15.05
CA LEU A 88 -0.30 -23.99 16.11
C LEU A 88 -0.64 -25.37 15.54
N LYS A 89 -1.61 -25.46 14.63
CA LYS A 89 -1.97 -26.71 13.95
C LYS A 89 -0.79 -27.33 13.20
N GLU A 90 -0.02 -26.52 12.47
CA GLU A 90 1.17 -26.98 11.75
C GLU A 90 2.29 -27.42 12.70
N ASN A 91 2.49 -26.70 13.80
CA ASN A 91 3.50 -27.04 14.80
C ASN A 91 3.15 -28.35 15.51
N ASP A 92 1.89 -28.52 15.95
CA ASP A 92 1.43 -29.77 16.54
C ASP A 92 1.51 -30.93 15.54
N ALA A 93 1.18 -30.71 14.27
CA ALA A 93 1.35 -31.73 13.23
C ALA A 93 2.83 -32.09 12.99
N LYS A 94 3.75 -31.13 13.09
CA LYS A 94 5.21 -31.38 13.03
C LYS A 94 5.68 -32.16 14.25
N ARG A 95 5.27 -31.76 15.45
CA ARG A 95 5.57 -32.45 16.72
C ARG A 95 5.07 -33.88 16.70
N ASN A 96 3.81 -34.11 16.33
CA ASN A 96 3.24 -35.44 16.25
C ASN A 96 3.94 -36.34 15.22
N ARG A 97 4.32 -35.79 14.05
CA ARG A 97 5.12 -36.52 13.06
C ARG A 97 6.50 -36.89 13.58
N ALA A 98 7.18 -35.96 14.25
CA ALA A 98 8.51 -36.21 14.84
C ALA A 98 8.43 -37.30 15.92
N THR A 99 7.46 -37.20 16.84
CA THR A 99 7.23 -38.20 17.88
C THR A 99 6.90 -39.57 17.29
N LYS A 100 6.01 -39.63 16.28
CA LYS A 100 5.66 -40.89 15.61
C LYS A 100 6.87 -41.52 14.92
N LYS A 101 7.65 -40.72 14.19
CA LYS A 101 8.88 -41.19 13.53
C LYS A 101 9.89 -41.73 14.55
N ALA A 102 10.09 -41.04 15.66
CA ALA A 102 10.98 -41.49 16.72
C ALA A 102 10.52 -42.83 17.35
N ILE A 103 9.20 -43.02 17.55
CA ILE A 103 8.64 -44.28 18.04
C ILE A 103 8.82 -45.40 17.03
N ASP A 104 8.50 -45.16 15.76
CA ASP A 104 8.61 -46.16 14.69
C ASP A 104 10.07 -46.56 14.46
N GLU A 105 11.00 -45.60 14.49
CA GLU A 105 12.44 -45.85 14.37
C GLU A 105 13.00 -46.62 15.58
N ARG A 106 12.51 -46.35 16.78
CA ARG A 106 12.86 -47.13 17.98
C ARG A 106 12.35 -48.57 17.85
N LYS A 107 11.09 -48.78 17.45
CA LYS A 107 10.54 -50.12 17.22
C LYS A 107 11.29 -50.89 16.15
N ALA A 108 11.61 -50.24 15.03
CA ALA A 108 12.40 -50.84 13.96
C ALA A 108 13.80 -51.22 14.44
N ARG A 109 14.45 -50.38 15.25
CA ARG A 109 15.74 -50.69 15.86
C ARG A 109 15.65 -51.89 16.78
N ASP A 110 14.67 -51.93 17.68
CA ASP A 110 14.49 -53.04 18.62
C ASP A 110 14.22 -54.37 17.87
N GLN A 111 13.43 -54.34 16.80
CA GLN A 111 13.20 -55.50 15.94
C GLN A 111 14.49 -55.97 15.23
N LYS A 112 15.25 -55.04 14.66
CA LYS A 112 16.53 -55.35 13.99
C LYS A 112 17.58 -55.85 14.98
N GLU A 113 17.62 -55.32 16.20
CA GLU A 113 18.51 -55.80 17.26
C GLU A 113 18.19 -57.25 17.63
N GLY A 114 16.89 -57.60 17.71
CA GLY A 114 16.44 -58.98 17.90
C GLY A 114 16.89 -59.90 16.76
N GLU A 115 16.67 -59.49 15.50
CA GLU A 115 17.13 -60.24 14.32
C GLU A 115 18.65 -60.41 14.31
N ILE A 116 19.41 -59.38 14.67
CA ILE A 116 20.88 -59.43 14.77
C ILE A 116 21.30 -60.44 15.83
N GLN A 117 20.66 -60.46 17.00
CA GLN A 117 20.97 -61.41 18.05
C GLN A 117 20.71 -62.85 17.61
N ASP A 118 19.59 -63.10 16.93
CA ASP A 118 19.25 -64.44 16.45
C ASP A 118 20.16 -64.89 15.29
N LEU A 119 20.49 -64.00 14.36
CA LEU A 119 21.47 -64.26 13.31
C LEU A 119 22.87 -64.48 13.88
N LYS A 120 23.30 -63.74 14.91
CA LYS A 120 24.57 -64.01 15.61
C LYS A 120 24.60 -65.40 16.22
N LYS A 121 23.53 -65.83 16.89
CA LYS A 121 23.42 -67.20 17.43
C LYS A 121 23.50 -68.24 16.32
N GLN A 122 22.78 -68.02 15.22
CA GLN A 122 22.81 -68.91 14.06
C GLN A 122 24.21 -68.97 13.43
N MET A 123 24.88 -67.82 13.26
CA MET A 123 26.22 -67.73 12.70
C MET A 123 27.25 -68.46 13.56
N VAL A 124 27.19 -68.34 14.89
CA VAL A 124 28.04 -69.12 15.80
C VAL A 124 27.77 -70.62 15.66
N SER A 125 26.49 -71.02 15.61
CA SER A 125 26.12 -72.43 15.44
C SER A 125 26.56 -73.00 14.08
N GLN A 126 26.50 -72.20 13.02
CA GLN A 126 26.94 -72.57 11.69
C GLN A 126 28.46 -72.55 11.57
N SER A 127 29.17 -71.62 12.22
CA SER A 127 30.65 -71.61 12.26
C SER A 127 31.19 -72.88 12.92
N VAL A 128 30.61 -73.29 14.06
CA VAL A 128 31.00 -74.54 14.73
C VAL A 128 30.74 -75.77 13.85
N LYS A 129 29.65 -75.76 13.08
CA LYS A 129 29.36 -76.82 12.11
C LYS A 129 30.29 -76.75 10.91
N LYS A 130 30.60 -75.55 10.40
CA LYS A 130 31.45 -75.31 9.23
C LYS A 130 32.93 -75.59 9.54
N ASP A 131 33.41 -75.34 10.75
CA ASP A 131 34.76 -75.74 11.18
C ASP A 131 34.88 -77.27 11.28
N ARG A 132 33.86 -77.94 11.83
CA ARG A 132 33.80 -79.40 11.89
C ARG A 132 33.68 -80.05 10.51
N SER A 133 32.86 -79.49 9.63
CA SER A 133 32.67 -79.97 8.26
C SER A 133 33.82 -79.58 7.34
N GLY A 134 34.40 -78.39 7.51
CA GLY A 134 35.55 -77.89 6.74
C GLY A 134 36.80 -78.70 7.04
N GLN A 135 37.06 -79.03 8.31
CA GLN A 135 38.13 -79.97 8.67
C GLN A 135 37.92 -81.36 8.04
N ALA A 136 36.68 -81.86 8.01
CA ALA A 136 36.36 -83.15 7.40
C ALA A 136 36.47 -83.12 5.85
N VAL A 137 36.04 -82.03 5.22
CA VAL A 137 36.06 -81.83 3.77
C VAL A 137 37.48 -81.55 3.27
N ASP A 138 38.31 -80.81 4.00
CA ASP A 138 39.73 -80.63 3.68
C ASP A 138 40.49 -81.96 3.74
N THR A 139 40.27 -82.78 4.79
CA THR A 139 40.86 -84.13 4.82
C THR A 139 40.36 -85.04 3.70
N PHE A 140 39.13 -84.87 3.23
CA PHE A 140 38.50 -85.73 2.20
C PHE A 140 38.87 -85.29 0.77
N LEU A 141 39.00 -83.99 0.54
CA LEU A 141 39.48 -83.39 -0.72
C LEU A 141 40.98 -83.62 -0.92
N GLU A 142 41.78 -83.71 0.15
CA GLU A 142 43.19 -84.12 0.07
C GLU A 142 43.37 -85.62 -0.27
N THR A 143 42.36 -86.47 0.00
CA THR A 143 42.43 -87.91 -0.26
C THR A 143 41.77 -88.36 -1.56
N THR A 144 40.97 -87.52 -2.23
CA THR A 144 40.13 -87.96 -3.36
C THR A 144 40.25 -87.02 -4.57
N GLU A 145 40.87 -87.49 -5.65
CA GLU A 145 41.08 -86.74 -6.90
C GLU A 145 39.82 -86.59 -7.79
N GLU A 146 38.69 -87.22 -7.44
CA GLU A 146 37.47 -87.26 -8.25
C GLU A 146 36.67 -85.94 -8.32
N PHE A 147 36.95 -84.92 -7.48
CA PHE A 147 36.12 -83.71 -7.32
C PHE A 147 36.69 -82.42 -7.94
N GLY A 148 37.34 -82.51 -9.10
CA GLY A 148 37.88 -81.34 -9.83
C GLY A 148 36.84 -80.23 -10.10
N GLU A 149 35.58 -80.60 -10.36
CA GLU A 149 34.48 -79.68 -10.68
C GLU A 149 34.18 -78.65 -9.56
N VAL A 150 34.48 -78.98 -8.30
CA VAL A 150 34.26 -78.06 -7.17
C VAL A 150 35.21 -76.87 -7.24
N LYS A 151 36.45 -77.08 -7.67
CA LYS A 151 37.42 -76.00 -7.89
C LYS A 151 37.00 -75.09 -9.04
N ASP A 152 36.37 -75.65 -10.07
CA ASP A 152 35.82 -74.89 -11.21
C ASP A 152 34.61 -74.04 -10.81
N ILE A 153 33.76 -74.53 -9.90
CA ILE A 153 32.64 -73.75 -9.35
C ILE A 153 33.15 -72.59 -8.49
N ILE A 154 34.19 -72.82 -7.68
CA ILE A 154 34.82 -71.79 -6.85
C ILE A 154 35.47 -70.71 -7.73
N SER A 155 36.24 -71.09 -8.75
CA SER A 155 36.88 -70.12 -9.65
C SER A 155 35.85 -69.27 -10.42
N ARG A 156 34.72 -69.88 -10.82
CA ARG A 156 33.60 -69.16 -11.42
C ARG A 156 32.93 -68.20 -10.43
N PHE A 157 32.76 -68.62 -9.18
CA PHE A 157 32.24 -67.75 -8.12
C PHE A 157 33.16 -66.55 -7.89
N ASP A 158 34.48 -66.77 -7.80
CA ASP A 158 35.45 -65.69 -7.61
C ASP A 158 35.41 -64.68 -8.77
N THR A 159 35.29 -65.18 -10.01
CA THR A 159 35.13 -64.33 -11.20
C THR A 159 33.82 -63.53 -11.16
N LEU A 160 32.72 -64.16 -10.73
CA LEU A 160 31.43 -63.48 -10.60
C LEU A 160 31.45 -62.44 -9.46
N ALA A 161 32.13 -62.74 -8.36
CA ALA A 161 32.28 -61.82 -7.24
C ALA A 161 33.12 -60.60 -7.65
N ALA A 162 34.23 -60.81 -8.37
CA ALA A 162 35.05 -59.74 -8.92
C ALA A 162 34.26 -58.84 -9.89
N THR A 163 33.54 -59.43 -10.85
CA THR A 163 32.72 -58.66 -11.80
C THR A 163 31.57 -57.92 -11.11
N ASN A 164 30.95 -58.51 -10.10
CA ASN A 164 29.93 -57.84 -9.31
C ASN A 164 30.50 -56.63 -8.53
N GLN A 165 31.71 -56.76 -7.97
CA GLN A 165 32.39 -55.65 -7.31
C GLN A 165 32.69 -54.51 -8.28
N GLU A 166 33.21 -54.81 -9.48
CA GLU A 166 33.43 -53.80 -10.52
C GLU A 166 32.13 -53.09 -10.95
N LEU A 167 31.02 -53.83 -11.05
CA LEU A 167 29.71 -53.25 -11.38
C LEU A 167 29.21 -52.32 -10.27
N ILE A 168 29.41 -52.68 -9.00
CA ILE A 168 29.06 -51.84 -7.85
C ILE A 168 29.88 -50.55 -7.86
N ASP A 169 31.18 -50.65 -8.10
CA ASP A 169 32.07 -49.49 -8.14
C ASP A 169 31.71 -48.56 -9.31
N ARG A 170 31.44 -49.12 -10.50
CA ARG A 170 30.97 -48.36 -11.66
C ARG A 170 29.61 -47.69 -11.42
N ALA A 171 28.69 -48.37 -10.73
CA ALA A 171 27.40 -47.81 -10.36
C ALA A 171 27.57 -46.65 -9.36
N ARG A 172 28.47 -46.77 -8.39
CA ARG A 172 28.81 -45.70 -7.46
C ARG A 172 29.39 -44.49 -8.19
N GLU A 173 30.33 -44.68 -9.10
CA GLU A 173 30.89 -43.58 -9.89
C GLU A 173 29.84 -42.87 -10.74
N ALA A 174 28.93 -43.63 -11.38
CA ALA A 174 27.83 -43.07 -12.15
C ALA A 174 26.86 -42.27 -11.27
N GLN A 175 26.57 -42.78 -10.06
CA GLN A 175 25.75 -42.08 -9.08
C GLN A 175 26.41 -40.77 -8.65
N GLU A 176 27.71 -40.76 -8.33
CA GLU A 176 28.42 -39.55 -7.95
C GLU A 176 28.46 -38.51 -9.08
N LYS A 177 28.68 -38.92 -10.33
CA LYS A 177 28.62 -38.01 -11.48
C LYS A 177 27.23 -37.40 -11.63
N THR A 178 26.18 -38.19 -11.43
CA THR A 178 24.79 -37.72 -11.47
C THR A 178 24.52 -36.72 -10.35
N GLU A 179 24.97 -37.00 -9.12
CA GLU A 179 24.80 -36.12 -7.97
C GLU A 179 25.56 -34.79 -8.15
N ARG A 180 26.80 -34.85 -8.69
CA ARG A 180 27.57 -33.65 -9.04
C ARG A 180 26.83 -32.81 -10.08
N ASN A 181 26.35 -33.40 -11.17
CA ASN A 181 25.59 -32.67 -12.19
C ASN A 181 24.29 -32.08 -11.63
N ARG A 182 23.60 -32.82 -10.76
CA ARG A 182 22.40 -32.33 -10.06
C ARG A 182 22.70 -31.12 -9.19
N SER A 183 23.79 -31.17 -8.42
CA SER A 183 24.22 -30.05 -7.57
C SER A 183 24.57 -28.80 -8.39
N LEU A 184 25.30 -28.96 -9.51
CA LEU A 184 25.63 -27.86 -10.41
C LEU A 184 24.37 -27.24 -11.03
N LEU A 185 23.40 -28.06 -11.42
CA LEU A 185 22.13 -27.58 -11.97
C LEU A 185 21.34 -26.79 -10.92
N ILE A 186 21.27 -27.27 -9.67
CA ILE A 186 20.60 -26.57 -8.57
C ILE A 186 21.25 -25.21 -8.34
N ASN A 187 22.58 -25.18 -8.17
CA ASN A 187 23.31 -23.93 -7.92
C ASN A 187 23.11 -22.91 -9.07
N SER A 188 23.25 -23.37 -10.33
CA SER A 188 23.02 -22.51 -11.49
C SER A 188 21.58 -21.99 -11.56
N THR A 189 20.60 -22.83 -11.21
CA THR A 189 19.19 -22.42 -11.16
C THR A 189 18.94 -21.37 -10.08
N GLU A 190 19.51 -21.56 -8.89
CA GLU A 190 19.45 -20.59 -7.80
C GLU A 190 20.09 -19.25 -8.20
N GLU A 191 21.29 -19.26 -8.77
CA GLU A 191 21.96 -18.07 -9.28
C GLU A 191 21.09 -17.34 -10.31
N LYS A 192 20.52 -18.05 -11.30
CA LYS A 192 19.63 -17.45 -12.30
C LYS A 192 18.36 -16.87 -11.67
N ASN A 193 17.78 -17.55 -10.69
CA ASN A 193 16.62 -17.04 -9.96
C ASN A 193 16.96 -15.75 -9.18
N THR A 194 18.13 -15.67 -8.55
CA THR A 194 18.57 -14.44 -7.88
C THR A 194 18.75 -13.28 -8.87
N LEU A 195 19.29 -13.54 -10.06
CA LEU A 195 19.40 -12.52 -11.11
C LEU A 195 18.04 -12.05 -11.60
N ILE A 196 17.07 -12.96 -11.79
CA ILE A 196 15.70 -12.60 -12.16
C ILE A 196 15.08 -11.70 -11.09
N LEU A 197 15.27 -12.01 -9.80
CA LEU A 197 14.77 -11.17 -8.71
C LEU A 197 15.41 -9.78 -8.73
N ASN A 198 16.71 -9.68 -8.98
CA ASN A 198 17.40 -8.39 -9.11
C ASN A 198 16.87 -7.58 -10.29
N TYR A 199 16.72 -8.20 -11.47
CA TYR A 199 16.13 -7.51 -12.63
C TYR A 199 14.69 -7.06 -12.39
N ASN A 200 13.87 -7.88 -11.73
CA ASN A 200 12.51 -7.48 -11.35
C ASN A 200 12.51 -6.29 -10.39
N ASN A 201 13.45 -6.24 -9.44
CA ASN A 201 13.61 -5.12 -8.54
C ASN A 201 14.01 -3.84 -9.30
N ASP A 202 14.92 -3.96 -10.27
CA ASP A 202 15.35 -2.82 -11.08
C ASP A 202 14.25 -2.35 -12.05
N ILE A 203 13.45 -3.27 -12.61
CA ILE A 203 12.24 -2.92 -13.37
C ILE A 203 11.28 -2.12 -12.50
N ALA A 204 11.01 -2.55 -11.27
CA ALA A 204 10.13 -1.83 -10.35
C ALA A 204 10.67 -0.41 -10.06
N LYS A 205 11.97 -0.25 -9.80
CA LYS A 205 12.60 1.07 -9.62
C LYS A 205 12.44 1.95 -10.86
N LEU A 206 12.66 1.40 -12.04
CA LEU A 206 12.52 2.14 -13.30
C LEU A 206 11.07 2.56 -13.56
N GLN A 207 10.11 1.70 -13.25
CA GLN A 207 8.67 2.02 -13.32
C GLN A 207 8.30 3.17 -12.39
N THR A 208 8.74 3.13 -11.12
CA THR A 208 8.49 4.24 -10.19
C THR A 208 9.08 5.55 -10.70
N ARG A 209 10.32 5.53 -11.22
CA ARG A 209 10.94 6.73 -11.82
C ARG A 209 10.19 7.26 -13.02
N LEU A 210 9.63 6.37 -13.85
CA LEU A 210 8.81 6.74 -15.00
C LEU A 210 7.51 7.41 -14.54
N GLU A 211 6.81 6.81 -13.58
CA GLU A 211 5.56 7.35 -13.02
C GLU A 211 5.78 8.73 -12.39
N GLU A 212 6.86 8.92 -11.63
CA GLU A 212 7.24 10.22 -11.06
C GLU A 212 7.53 11.27 -12.16
N ALA A 213 8.24 10.88 -13.21
CA ALA A 213 8.53 11.77 -14.33
C ALA A 213 7.25 12.16 -15.10
N GLN A 214 6.36 11.20 -15.32
CA GLN A 214 5.05 11.45 -15.94
C GLN A 214 4.19 12.37 -15.07
N MET A 215 4.15 12.15 -13.76
CA MET A 215 3.41 13.01 -12.83
C MET A 215 3.95 14.45 -12.84
N ARG A 216 5.28 14.62 -12.82
CA ARG A 216 5.91 15.94 -12.94
C ARG A 216 5.58 16.62 -14.26
N SER A 217 5.66 15.88 -15.37
CA SER A 217 5.31 16.39 -16.70
C SER A 217 3.85 16.85 -16.76
N ALA A 218 2.92 16.03 -16.26
CA ALA A 218 1.50 16.37 -16.21
C ALA A 218 1.23 17.61 -15.36
N LYS A 219 1.92 17.77 -14.22
CA LYS A 219 1.82 18.97 -13.38
C LYS A 219 2.30 20.21 -14.12
N CYS A 220 3.48 20.17 -14.75
CA CYS A 220 3.99 21.28 -15.53
C CYS A 220 3.06 21.63 -16.70
N GLN A 221 2.48 20.63 -17.37
CA GLN A 221 1.53 20.85 -18.44
C GLN A 221 0.27 21.57 -17.94
N LEU A 222 -0.26 21.16 -16.78
CA LEU A 222 -1.41 21.83 -16.17
C LEU A 222 -1.11 23.29 -15.82
N GLU A 223 0.04 23.56 -15.21
CA GLU A 223 0.49 24.92 -14.88
C GLU A 223 0.67 25.79 -16.13
N TRP A 224 1.22 25.20 -17.19
CA TRP A 224 1.36 25.83 -18.51
C TRP A 224 0.00 26.18 -19.11
N ASP A 225 -0.94 25.23 -19.14
CA ASP A 225 -2.27 25.42 -19.71
C ASP A 225 -3.06 26.50 -18.95
N GLN A 226 -2.94 26.55 -17.62
CA GLN A 226 -3.53 27.61 -16.80
C GLN A 226 -2.94 28.98 -17.12
N THR A 227 -1.61 29.06 -17.22
CA THR A 227 -0.91 30.31 -17.57
C THR A 227 -1.31 30.78 -18.96
N LEU A 228 -1.38 29.86 -19.92
CA LEU A 228 -1.80 30.14 -21.29
C LEU A 228 -3.25 30.63 -21.32
N LYS A 229 -4.17 29.97 -20.62
CA LYS A 229 -5.58 30.37 -20.52
C LYS A 229 -5.73 31.77 -19.91
N ASN A 230 -4.94 32.08 -18.88
CA ASN A 230 -4.93 33.41 -18.28
C ASN A 230 -4.39 34.48 -19.25
N ALA A 231 -3.32 34.17 -19.98
CA ALA A 231 -2.74 35.06 -20.98
C ALA A 231 -3.71 35.30 -22.15
N THR A 232 -4.41 34.27 -22.63
CA THR A 232 -5.42 34.42 -23.69
C THR A 232 -6.62 35.23 -23.22
N SER A 233 -7.11 35.01 -21.99
CA SER A 233 -8.18 35.84 -21.39
C SER A 233 -7.78 37.32 -21.32
N LYS A 234 -6.59 37.62 -20.78
CA LYS A 234 -6.08 39.00 -20.70
C LYS A 234 -5.88 39.62 -22.08
N THR A 235 -5.44 38.84 -23.06
CA THR A 235 -5.27 39.31 -24.45
C THR A 235 -6.62 39.62 -25.09
N LEU A 236 -7.64 38.79 -24.83
CA LEU A 236 -9.01 39.02 -25.30
C LEU A 236 -9.61 40.27 -24.67
N GLU A 237 -9.53 40.41 -23.35
CA GLU A 237 -9.98 41.60 -22.61
C GLU A 237 -9.29 42.86 -23.13
N LEU A 238 -7.98 42.85 -23.31
CA LEU A 238 -7.24 43.96 -23.91
C LEU A 238 -7.74 44.28 -25.33
N GLY A 239 -8.01 43.26 -26.14
CA GLY A 239 -8.61 43.42 -27.47
C GLY A 239 -9.98 44.09 -27.42
N GLN A 240 -10.86 43.64 -26.52
CA GLN A 240 -12.18 44.22 -26.30
C GLN A 240 -12.09 45.68 -25.83
N ILE A 241 -11.21 46.00 -24.90
CA ILE A 241 -10.95 47.37 -24.44
C ILE A 241 -10.50 48.23 -25.62
N LYS A 242 -9.53 47.76 -26.42
CA LYS A 242 -9.04 48.50 -27.59
C LYS A 242 -10.16 48.76 -28.61
N MET A 243 -11.03 47.78 -28.85
CA MET A 243 -12.19 47.95 -29.73
C MET A 243 -13.19 48.96 -29.18
N ALA A 244 -13.52 48.89 -27.88
CA ALA A 244 -14.43 49.83 -27.23
C ALA A 244 -13.89 51.26 -27.26
N VAL A 245 -12.61 51.45 -26.95
CA VAL A 245 -11.92 52.75 -27.04
C VAL A 245 -11.94 53.27 -28.48
N ASN A 246 -11.61 52.44 -29.46
CA ASN A 246 -11.64 52.85 -30.86
C ASN A 246 -13.07 53.27 -31.30
N ASN A 247 -14.09 52.53 -30.87
CA ASN A 247 -15.49 52.87 -31.15
C ASN A 247 -15.87 54.22 -30.53
N LEU A 248 -15.53 54.46 -29.26
CA LEU A 248 -15.76 55.75 -28.59
C LEU A 248 -14.99 56.89 -29.27
N PHE A 249 -13.75 56.66 -29.66
CA PHE A 249 -12.92 57.63 -30.36
C PHE A 249 -13.53 58.03 -31.71
N LEU A 250 -14.06 57.06 -32.46
CA LEU A 250 -14.77 57.33 -33.71
C LEU A 250 -16.00 58.20 -33.46
N ILE A 251 -16.78 57.95 -32.41
CA ILE A 251 -17.92 58.80 -32.03
C ILE A 251 -17.46 60.25 -31.76
N VAL A 252 -16.45 60.45 -30.91
CA VAL A 252 -15.89 61.78 -30.63
C VAL A 252 -15.41 62.47 -31.91
N LYS A 253 -14.73 61.73 -32.78
CA LYS A 253 -14.27 62.24 -34.08
C LYS A 253 -15.43 62.69 -34.98
N THR A 254 -16.56 61.97 -34.98
CA THR A 254 -17.75 62.37 -35.74
C THR A 254 -18.36 63.67 -35.21
N HIS A 255 -18.48 63.82 -33.89
CA HIS A 255 -18.98 65.05 -33.26
C HIS A 255 -18.10 66.28 -33.51
N LEU A 256 -16.79 66.08 -33.67
CA LEU A 256 -15.84 67.13 -33.99
C LEU A 256 -15.63 67.33 -35.51
N ASN A 257 -16.59 66.88 -36.34
CA ASN A 257 -16.57 67.01 -37.80
C ASN A 257 -15.27 66.53 -38.46
N SER A 258 -14.69 65.43 -37.96
CA SER A 258 -13.45 64.84 -38.47
C SER A 258 -12.18 65.71 -38.38
N LYS A 259 -12.17 66.75 -37.53
CA LYS A 259 -10.97 67.59 -37.30
C LYS A 259 -9.83 66.87 -36.56
N ILE A 260 -10.08 65.67 -36.04
CA ILE A 260 -9.10 64.86 -35.32
C ILE A 260 -8.42 63.85 -36.27
N THR A 261 -7.08 63.80 -36.23
CA THR A 261 -6.25 62.82 -36.95
C THR A 261 -6.50 61.38 -36.49
N ASN A 262 -6.55 60.46 -37.45
CA ASN A 262 -6.72 59.03 -37.18
C ASN A 262 -5.45 58.48 -36.50
N THR A 263 -5.61 57.72 -35.42
CA THR A 263 -4.50 57.09 -34.70
C THR A 263 -4.90 55.67 -34.29
N VAL A 264 -3.94 54.75 -34.35
CA VAL A 264 -4.09 53.35 -33.93
C VAL A 264 -3.66 53.16 -32.47
N ASP A 265 -2.97 54.16 -31.89
CA ASP A 265 -2.53 54.09 -30.50
C ASP A 265 -3.71 54.35 -29.54
N THR A 266 -4.06 53.32 -28.79
CA THR A 266 -5.16 53.32 -27.81
C THR A 266 -4.99 54.38 -26.72
N LYS A 267 -3.75 54.71 -26.31
CA LYS A 267 -3.52 55.74 -25.29
C LYS A 267 -3.89 57.12 -25.82
N ILE A 268 -3.42 57.43 -27.03
CA ILE A 268 -3.74 58.71 -27.69
C ILE A 268 -5.25 58.83 -27.97
N GLN A 269 -5.91 57.72 -28.31
CA GLN A 269 -7.37 57.69 -28.46
C GLN A 269 -8.08 58.03 -27.13
N LEU A 270 -7.68 57.42 -26.02
CA LEU A 270 -8.21 57.70 -24.69
C LEU A 270 -7.99 59.15 -24.25
N ASP A 271 -6.79 59.71 -24.45
CA ASP A 271 -6.48 61.10 -24.09
C ASP A 271 -7.42 62.09 -24.81
N LYS A 272 -7.69 61.85 -26.10
CA LYS A 272 -8.61 62.67 -26.89
C LYS A 272 -10.06 62.51 -26.46
N ILE A 273 -10.49 61.29 -26.12
CA ILE A 273 -11.83 61.04 -25.56
C ILE A 273 -11.98 61.77 -24.22
N GLN A 274 -10.96 61.71 -23.37
CA GLN A 274 -10.94 62.38 -22.07
C GLN A 274 -11.04 63.90 -22.21
N GLN A 275 -10.23 64.50 -23.09
CA GLN A 275 -10.29 65.94 -23.38
C GLN A 275 -11.70 66.37 -23.82
N PHE A 276 -12.30 65.63 -24.75
CA PHE A 276 -13.65 65.92 -25.20
C PHE A 276 -14.70 65.80 -24.08
N MET A 277 -14.59 64.80 -23.20
CA MET A 277 -15.50 64.68 -22.05
C MET A 277 -15.33 65.83 -21.04
N LEU A 278 -14.08 66.28 -20.80
CA LEU A 278 -13.81 67.43 -19.93
C LEU A 278 -14.39 68.72 -20.53
N ASP A 279 -14.22 68.93 -21.83
CA ASP A 279 -14.79 70.09 -22.53
C ASP A 279 -16.33 70.10 -22.47
N LEU A 280 -16.98 68.95 -22.70
CA LEU A 280 -18.44 68.82 -22.56
C LEU A 280 -18.91 69.09 -21.13
N ASN A 281 -18.17 68.63 -20.12
CA ASN A 281 -18.49 68.89 -18.72
C ASN A 281 -18.31 70.37 -18.37
N ALA A 282 -17.26 71.02 -18.87
CA ALA A 282 -17.08 72.47 -18.70
C ALA A 282 -18.27 73.24 -19.31
N ILE A 283 -18.68 72.91 -20.53
CA ILE A 283 -19.83 73.55 -21.19
C ILE A 283 -21.13 73.33 -20.41
N THR A 284 -21.39 72.12 -19.94
CA THR A 284 -22.62 71.82 -19.18
C THR A 284 -22.64 72.44 -17.79
N THR A 285 -21.49 72.56 -17.12
CA THR A 285 -21.36 73.28 -15.84
C THR A 285 -21.54 74.79 -16.01
N GLU A 286 -21.01 75.38 -17.07
CA GLU A 286 -21.28 76.78 -17.44
C GLU A 286 -22.77 77.02 -17.74
N LEU A 287 -23.44 76.07 -18.41
CA LEU A 287 -24.89 76.14 -18.71
C LEU A 287 -25.80 75.91 -17.49
N THR A 288 -25.30 75.32 -16.40
CA THR A 288 -26.08 75.07 -15.18
C THR A 288 -25.82 76.10 -14.07
N GLN A 289 -24.78 76.91 -14.19
CA GLN A 289 -24.47 78.03 -13.29
C GLN A 289 -24.93 79.40 -13.81
N GLY A 290 -25.38 79.49 -15.06
CA GLY A 290 -26.05 80.67 -15.64
C GLY A 290 -27.57 80.49 -15.68
#